data_AF-A0A3D4P740-F1
#
_entry.id   AF-A0A3D4P740-F1
#
_cell.length_a   1.000
_cell.length_b   1.000
_cell.length_c   1.000
_cell.angle_alpha   90.00
_cell.angle_beta   90.00
_cell.angle_gamma   90.00
#
_symmetry.space_group_name_H-M   'P 1'
#
loop_
_entity.id
_entity.type
_entity.pdbx_description
1 polymer ?
#
loop_
_entity_poly.entity_id
_entity_poly.type
_entity_poly.pdbx_seq_one_letter_code
_entity_poly.pdbx_strand_id
1 'polypeptide(L)'
;SFEAQIASTNSAGNPKYLTGALFGKAAFEESLVSPGEWFTLEARCRQRKITLLLNGRRTVDYEIPANSPKSGYIALQGWSGGPIEFRRIEVRAVDSE
;
A
#
# COMPACT_ATOMS: atom_id res chain seq x y z
N SER A 1 4.86 8.29 8.57
CA SER A 1 4.46 7.96 7.19
C SER A 1 3.52 6.77 7.20
N PHE A 2 2.89 6.51 6.06
CA PHE A 2 2.08 5.33 5.79
C PHE A 2 2.68 4.62 4.58
N GLU A 3 2.75 3.30 4.61
CA GLU A 3 3.42 2.50 3.58
C GLU A 3 2.49 1.37 3.16
N ALA A 4 2.06 1.41 1.90
CA ALA A 4 1.41 0.28 1.25
C ALA A 4 2.50 -0.72 0.88
N GLN A 5 2.53 -1.84 1.58
CA GLN A 5 3.66 -2.75 1.51
C GLN A 5 3.69 -3.50 0.19
N ILE A 6 4.89 -3.64 -0.38
CA ILE A 6 5.19 -4.53 -1.51
C ILE A 6 6.37 -5.41 -1.09
N ALA A 7 6.16 -6.73 -1.11
CA ALA A 7 7.17 -7.73 -0.78
C ALA A 7 6.92 -9.03 -1.56
N SER A 8 7.99 -9.66 -2.05
CA SER A 8 7.93 -10.96 -2.74
C SER A 8 8.03 -12.15 -1.79
N THR A 9 8.58 -11.95 -0.58
CA THR A 9 8.81 -13.02 0.38
C THR A 9 8.06 -12.78 1.69
N ASN A 10 7.43 -13.84 2.21
CA ASN A 10 6.80 -13.86 3.54
C ASN A 10 7.85 -13.95 4.68
N SER A 11 9.01 -13.29 4.54
CA SER A 11 10.16 -13.48 5.42
C SER A 11 9.88 -13.13 6.88
N ALA A 12 8.82 -12.37 7.15
CA ALA A 12 8.48 -11.92 8.50
C ALA A 12 7.44 -12.80 9.21
N GLY A 13 6.78 -13.75 8.51
CA GLY A 13 5.70 -14.58 9.07
C GLY A 13 4.48 -13.80 9.60
N ASN A 14 4.47 -12.47 9.45
CA ASN A 14 3.47 -11.58 9.98
C ASN A 14 2.75 -10.86 8.82
N PRO A 15 1.43 -11.01 8.69
CA PRO A 15 0.66 -10.49 7.57
C PRO A 15 0.62 -8.95 7.51
N LYS A 16 1.11 -8.24 8.54
CA LYS A 16 1.29 -6.78 8.51
C LYS A 16 2.49 -6.31 7.68
N TYR A 17 3.32 -7.24 7.18
CA TYR A 17 4.51 -6.94 6.40
C TYR A 17 4.47 -7.58 4.99
N LEU A 18 3.29 -8.05 4.57
CA LEU A 18 3.07 -8.67 3.27
C LEU A 18 2.45 -7.70 2.27
N THR A 19 2.52 -8.03 0.98
CA THR A 19 1.93 -7.19 -0.07
C THR A 19 0.44 -6.98 0.15
N GLY A 20 0.01 -5.72 0.07
CA GLY A 20 -1.38 -5.32 0.31
C GLY A 20 -1.69 -4.94 1.75
N ALA A 21 -0.76 -5.15 2.68
CA ALA A 21 -0.83 -4.63 4.03
C ALA A 21 -0.50 -3.14 4.08
N LEU A 22 -0.94 -2.48 5.15
CA LEU A 22 -0.41 -1.19 5.56
C LEU A 22 0.70 -1.47 6.58
N PHE A 23 1.96 -1.27 6.20
CA PHE A 23 3.13 -1.79 6.90
C PHE A 23 3.08 -1.52 8.41
N GLY A 24 3.04 -2.60 9.21
CA GLY A 24 2.99 -2.56 10.68
C GLY A 24 1.66 -2.07 11.28
N LYS A 25 0.68 -1.66 10.47
CA LYS A 25 -0.59 -1.02 10.92
C LYS A 25 -1.82 -1.87 10.66
N ALA A 26 -1.99 -2.41 9.45
CA ALA A 26 -3.13 -3.24 9.06
C ALA A 26 -2.66 -4.42 8.21
N ALA A 27 -3.13 -5.62 8.54
CA ALA A 27 -2.74 -6.85 7.88
C ALA A 27 -3.61 -7.13 6.65
N PHE A 28 -3.03 -7.85 5.69
CA PHE A 28 -3.77 -8.56 4.65
C PHE A 28 -3.17 -9.97 4.54
N GLU A 29 -3.98 -10.99 4.79
CA GLU A 29 -3.47 -12.36 4.99
C GLU A 29 -3.40 -13.17 3.68
N GLU A 30 -4.18 -12.75 2.67
CA GLU A 30 -4.22 -13.43 1.39
C GLU A 30 -3.11 -12.94 0.46
N SER A 31 -2.66 -13.79 -0.47
CA SER A 31 -1.78 -13.38 -1.56
C SER A 31 -2.59 -13.18 -2.83
N LEU A 32 -2.52 -11.98 -3.40
CA LEU A 32 -3.20 -11.64 -4.67
C LEU A 32 -2.23 -11.36 -5.83
N VAL A 33 -0.94 -11.49 -5.57
CA VAL A 33 0.12 -11.11 -6.51
C VAL A 33 1.23 -12.15 -6.45
N SER A 34 1.92 -12.34 -7.57
CA SER A 34 3.07 -13.23 -7.67
C SER A 34 4.31 -12.44 -8.13
N PRO A 35 5.52 -12.84 -7.71
CA PRO A 35 6.75 -12.25 -8.24
C PRO A 35 6.84 -12.37 -9.77
N GLY A 36 7.29 -11.31 -10.43
CA GLY A 36 7.42 -11.25 -11.89
C GLY A 36 6.12 -10.92 -12.64
N GLU A 37 4.99 -10.85 -11.96
CA GLU A 37 3.71 -10.44 -12.53
C GLU A 37 3.41 -8.97 -12.23
N TRP A 38 2.88 -8.26 -13.22
CA TRP A 38 2.37 -6.92 -13.02
C TRP A 38 1.03 -6.97 -12.29
N PHE A 39 0.90 -6.16 -11.24
CA PHE A 39 -0.37 -5.94 -10.55
C PHE A 39 -0.63 -4.44 -10.41
N THR A 40 -1.88 -4.08 -10.14
CA THR A 40 -2.23 -2.69 -9.80
C THR A 40 -2.31 -2.54 -8.29
N LEU A 41 -1.64 -1.50 -7.77
CA LEU A 41 -1.81 -1.02 -6.41
C LEU A 41 -2.48 0.35 -6.46
N GLU A 42 -3.66 0.45 -5.87
CA GLU A 42 -4.38 1.71 -5.73
C GLU A 42 -4.45 2.09 -4.25
N ALA A 43 -4.03 3.31 -3.93
CA ALA A 43 -4.16 3.88 -2.60
C ALA A 43 -5.13 5.07 -2.66
N ARG A 44 -6.29 4.93 -2.03
CA ARG A 44 -7.28 6.01 -1.87
C ARG A 44 -7.10 6.62 -0.50
N CYS A 45 -6.62 7.87 -0.46
CA CYS A 45 -6.47 8.65 0.75
C CYS A 45 -7.54 9.74 0.77
N ARG A 46 -8.63 9.55 1.53
CA ARG A 46 -9.73 10.52 1.65
C ARG A 46 -9.95 10.86 3.11
N GLN A 47 -9.91 12.15 3.45
CA GLN A 47 -10.01 12.63 4.83
C GLN A 47 -9.00 11.92 5.75
N ARG A 48 -9.48 11.12 6.72
CA ARG A 48 -8.64 10.32 7.63
C ARG A 48 -8.68 8.83 7.27
N LYS A 49 -8.97 8.47 6.03
CA LYS A 49 -9.15 7.10 5.60
C LYS A 49 -8.18 6.72 4.49
N ILE A 50 -7.48 5.61 4.68
CA ILE A 50 -6.64 4.97 3.65
C ILE A 50 -7.31 3.67 3.25
N THR A 51 -7.62 3.53 1.96
CA THR A 51 -8.08 2.27 1.37
C THR A 51 -7.05 1.79 0.36
N LEU A 52 -6.57 0.56 0.52
CA LEU A 52 -5.67 -0.07 -0.43
C LEU A 52 -6.45 -1.09 -1.28
N LEU A 53 -6.16 -1.13 -2.57
CA LEU A 53 -6.68 -2.13 -3.48
C LEU A 53 -5.53 -2.77 -4.25
N LEU A 54 -5.53 -4.10 -4.34
CA LEU A 54 -4.66 -4.88 -5.21
C LEU A 54 -5.51 -5.51 -6.31
N ASN A 55 -5.19 -5.26 -7.58
CA ASN A 55 -5.95 -5.78 -8.73
C ASN A 55 -7.46 -5.49 -8.61
N GLY A 56 -7.81 -4.29 -8.09
CA GLY A 56 -9.19 -3.87 -7.85
C GLY A 56 -9.87 -4.47 -6.61
N ARG A 57 -9.23 -5.40 -5.89
CA ARG A 57 -9.74 -5.97 -4.65
C ARG A 57 -9.23 -5.20 -3.44
N ARG A 58 -10.14 -4.72 -2.59
CA ARG A 58 -9.80 -4.03 -1.35
C ARG A 58 -9.05 -4.96 -0.39
N THR A 59 -7.87 -4.54 0.08
CA THR A 59 -7.04 -5.29 1.04
C THR A 59 -7.03 -4.65 2.42
N VAL A 60 -7.00 -3.32 2.49
CA VAL A 60 -6.98 -2.54 3.73
C VAL A 60 -8.02 -1.45 3.69
N ASP A 61 -8.63 -1.22 4.84
CA ASP A 61 -9.47 -0.07 5.15
C ASP A 61 -9.04 0.47 6.53
N TYR A 62 -8.25 1.56 6.56
CA TYR A 62 -7.55 2.04 7.74
C TYR A 62 -7.89 3.49 8.10
N GLU A 63 -8.18 3.73 9.38
CA GLU A 63 -8.41 5.06 9.95
C GLU A 63 -7.10 5.68 10.46
N ILE A 64 -6.75 6.82 9.90
CA ILE A 64 -5.60 7.65 10.25
C ILE A 64 -5.83 8.29 11.64
N PRO A 65 -4.85 8.19 12.58
CA PRO A 65 -4.92 8.88 13.86
C PRO A 65 -5.13 10.39 13.70
N ALA A 66 -5.99 10.98 14.53
CA ALA A 66 -6.45 12.37 14.39
C ALA A 66 -5.34 13.43 14.29
N ASN A 67 -4.19 13.18 14.92
CA ASN A 67 -3.05 14.10 14.94
C ASN A 67 -2.04 13.87 13.81
N SER A 68 -2.36 13.02 12.83
CA SER A 68 -1.47 12.78 11.69
C SER A 68 -1.53 13.93 10.68
N PRO A 69 -0.42 14.23 9.98
CA PRO A 69 -0.43 15.18 8.87
C PRO A 69 -1.48 14.80 7.80
N LYS A 70 -2.17 15.80 7.26
CA LYS A 70 -3.23 15.62 6.24
C LYS A 70 -2.70 15.57 4.80
N SER A 71 -1.43 15.92 4.60
CA SER A 71 -0.77 15.94 3.30
C SER A 71 0.71 15.58 3.46
N GLY A 72 1.34 15.21 2.34
CA GLY A 72 2.74 14.83 2.30
C GLY A 72 3.16 14.36 0.91
N TYR A 73 4.41 13.95 0.80
CA TYR A 73 4.95 13.41 -0.44
C TYR A 73 4.54 11.95 -0.66
N ILE A 74 4.44 11.57 -1.92
CA ILE A 74 4.39 10.17 -2.36
C ILE A 74 5.81 9.76 -2.72
N ALA A 75 6.25 8.63 -2.18
CA ALA A 75 7.57 8.06 -2.45
C ALA A 75 7.43 6.59 -2.82
N LEU A 76 8.36 6.11 -3.65
CA LEU A 76 8.49 4.70 -4.00
C LEU A 76 9.71 4.15 -3.28
N GLN A 77 9.54 3.04 -2.56
CA GLN A 77 10.64 2.39 -1.87
C GLN A 77 11.24 1.31 -2.79
N GLY A 78 12.56 1.36 -2.99
CA GLY A 78 13.35 0.27 -3.54
C GLY A 78 14.28 -0.27 -2.46
N TRP A 79 13.77 -1.10 -1.55
CA TRP A 79 14.59 -1.72 -0.52
C TRP A 79 15.56 -2.73 -1.14
N SER A 80 16.72 -2.96 -0.52
CA SER A 80 17.84 -3.73 -1.06
C SER A 80 17.59 -5.24 -1.25
N GLY A 81 16.34 -5.70 -1.12
CA GLY A 81 15.94 -7.11 -1.23
C GLY A 81 15.80 -7.63 -2.67
N GLY A 82 15.94 -6.76 -3.68
CA GLY A 82 15.87 -7.14 -5.10
C GLY A 82 15.39 -5.98 -5.98
N PRO A 83 15.42 -6.15 -7.32
CA PRO A 83 14.88 -5.15 -8.23
C PRO A 83 13.35 -5.06 -8.09
N ILE A 84 12.84 -3.84 -8.11
CA ILE A 84 11.42 -3.52 -8.22
C ILE A 84 11.23 -2.55 -9.38
N GLU A 85 10.19 -2.78 -10.18
CA GLU A 85 9.86 -1.94 -11.33
C GLU A 85 8.48 -1.33 -11.14
N PHE A 86 8.34 -0.06 -11.51
CA PHE A 86 7.08 0.66 -11.46
C PHE A 86 6.74 1.20 -12.85
N ARG A 87 5.46 1.19 -13.19
CA ARG A 87 4.94 1.81 -14.43
C ARG A 87 3.55 2.38 -14.17
N ARG A 88 3.16 3.35 -15.01
CA ARG A 88 1.83 4.02 -14.95
C ARG A 88 1.52 4.56 -13.55
N ILE A 89 2.45 5.36 -13.03
CA ILE A 89 2.27 6.03 -11.74
C ILE A 89 1.45 7.28 -11.99
N GLU A 90 0.23 7.27 -11.50
CA GLU A 90 -0.75 8.35 -11.70
C GLU A 90 -1.26 8.82 -10.35
N VAL A 91 -1.44 10.14 -10.23
CA VAL A 91 -1.97 10.75 -9.02
C VAL A 91 -3.07 11.72 -9.42
N ARG A 92 -4.21 11.59 -8.75
CA ARG A 92 -5.33 12.50 -8.91
C ARG A 92 -5.80 12.95 -7.53
N ALA A 93 -6.00 14.26 -7.36
CA ALA A 93 -6.63 14.78 -6.16
C ALA A 93 -8.04 14.19 -6.03
N VAL A 94 -8.42 13.79 -4.82
CA VAL A 94 -9.80 13.42 -4.50
C VAL A 94 -10.49 14.65 -3.94
N ASP A 95 -11.70 14.93 -4.41
CA ASP A 95 -12.45 16.09 -3.96
C ASP A 95 -12.72 16.00 -2.45
N SER A 96 -12.58 17.13 -1.77
CA SER A 96 -13.12 17.31 -0.43
C SER A 96 -14.61 17.59 -0.57
N GLU A 97 -15.46 16.62 -0.22
CA GLU A 97 -16.84 16.94 0.19
C GLU A 97 -16.80 17.61 1.57
#